data_AF-A0A0H1BGZ3-F1
#
_entry.id   AF-A0A0H1BGZ3-F1
#
_cell.length_a   1.000
_cell.length_b   1.000
_cell.length_c   1.000
_cell.angle_alpha   90.00
_cell.angle_beta   90.00
_cell.angle_gamma   90.00
#
_symmetry.space_group_name_H-M   'P 1'
#
loop_
_entity.id
_entity.type
_entity.pdbx_description
1 polymer ?
#
loop_
_entity_poly.entity_id
_entity_poly.type
_entity_poly.pdbx_seq_one_letter_code
_entity_poly.pdbx_strand_id
1 'polypeptide(L)'
;MSAALNAASGRKHQTNLARRAAREQKEGKGQDGSLLPAAMGVQVKRNTVKIGRPGYKITKTRDPLTRQHGLLFQLQYQEITPGEVPRVRFMSAFEQKVDDPPDKNFQYLLVAAEPYQTCGFKLQAREVDRSEGKFWTWFDEDSKEFWIQVMFKTEREERYSGVPGLAPVRR
;
A
#
# COMPACT_ATOMS: atom_id res chain seq x y z
N MET A 1 15.04 -48.57 27.21
CA MET A 1 13.68 -48.43 27.77
C MET A 1 13.39 -46.94 28.01
N SER A 2 12.25 -46.48 27.50
CA SER A 2 11.48 -45.25 27.79
C SER A 2 12.18 -43.88 27.70
N ALA A 3 11.84 -43.01 26.74
CA ALA A 3 10.58 -42.30 26.45
C ALA A 3 10.42 -40.97 27.20
N ALA A 4 10.30 -39.87 26.45
CA ALA A 4 9.35 -38.78 26.73
C ALA A 4 9.18 -37.87 25.49
N LEU A 5 7.94 -37.82 25.00
CA LEU A 5 7.40 -36.96 23.94
C LEU A 5 6.88 -35.62 24.50
N ASN A 6 6.92 -34.59 23.65
CA ASN A 6 5.96 -33.48 23.46
C ASN A 6 5.06 -32.99 24.61
N ALA A 7 5.04 -31.66 24.87
CA ALA A 7 3.87 -30.78 24.61
C ALA A 7 4.02 -29.32 25.12
N ALA A 8 3.39 -28.41 24.36
CA ALA A 8 2.66 -27.21 24.81
C ALA A 8 3.38 -25.84 24.93
N SER A 9 3.64 -25.19 23.80
CA SER A 9 3.75 -23.71 23.72
C SER A 9 2.61 -23.02 22.93
N GLY A 10 1.78 -23.77 22.18
CA GLY A 10 0.73 -23.19 21.32
C GLY A 10 -0.56 -22.76 22.02
N ARG A 11 -0.91 -23.34 23.18
CA ARG A 11 -2.22 -23.09 23.83
C ARG A 11 -2.32 -21.72 24.52
N LYS A 12 -1.26 -21.25 25.18
CA LYS A 12 -1.28 -19.98 25.94
C LYS A 12 -1.52 -18.74 25.06
N HIS A 13 -0.96 -18.72 23.84
CA HIS A 13 -1.11 -17.60 22.92
C HIS A 13 -2.53 -17.51 22.37
N GLN A 14 -3.13 -18.65 22.02
CA GLN A 14 -4.51 -18.74 21.55
C GLN A 14 -5.51 -18.30 22.63
N THR A 15 -5.26 -18.65 23.90
CA THR A 15 -6.10 -18.23 25.04
C THR A 15 -6.03 -16.73 25.31
N ASN A 16 -4.87 -16.09 25.15
CA ASN A 16 -4.72 -14.64 25.33
C ASN A 16 -5.40 -13.84 24.20
N LEU A 17 -5.37 -14.36 22.97
CA LEU A 17 -6.04 -13.74 21.82
C LEU A 17 -7.57 -13.76 21.97
N ALA A 18 -8.13 -14.90 22.39
CA ALA A 18 -9.56 -15.02 22.65
C ALA A 18 -10.04 -14.11 23.79
N ARG A 19 -9.21 -13.93 24.83
CA ARG A 19 -9.53 -13.05 25.96
C ARG A 19 -9.50 -11.57 25.58
N ARG A 20 -8.65 -11.16 24.63
CA ARG A 20 -8.60 -9.81 24.06
C ARG A 20 -9.84 -9.52 23.20
N ALA A 21 -10.19 -10.46 22.31
CA ALA A 21 -11.38 -10.35 21.46
C ALA A 21 -12.69 -10.29 22.27
N ALA A 22 -12.81 -11.06 23.35
CA ALA A 22 -13.99 -11.03 24.23
C ALA A 22 -14.11 -9.74 25.05
N ARG A 23 -12.96 -9.09 25.37
CA ARG A 23 -12.94 -7.81 26.09
C ARG A 23 -13.31 -6.64 25.18
N GLU A 24 -12.79 -6.63 23.95
CA GLU A 24 -13.17 -5.66 22.91
C GLU A 24 -14.66 -5.77 22.53
N GLN A 25 -15.23 -6.97 22.48
CA GLN A 25 -16.67 -7.16 22.23
C GLN A 25 -17.58 -6.70 23.39
N LYS A 26 -17.08 -6.70 24.63
CA LYS A 26 -17.84 -6.23 25.81
C LYS A 26 -17.69 -4.73 26.03
N GLU A 27 -16.50 -4.18 25.80
CA GLU A 27 -16.24 -2.74 25.95
C GLU A 27 -16.85 -1.91 24.79
N GLY A 28 -17.12 -2.50 23.62
CA GLY A 28 -17.83 -1.85 22.50
C GLY A 28 -19.36 -1.76 22.63
N LYS A 29 -19.96 -2.23 23.74
CA LYS A 29 -21.42 -2.28 23.92
C LYS A 29 -21.96 -1.40 25.06
N GLY A 30 -21.17 -0.48 25.59
CA GLY A 30 -21.57 0.28 26.77
C GLY A 30 -20.99 1.68 26.85
N GLN A 31 -21.24 2.54 25.85
CA GLN A 31 -21.39 3.97 26.12
C GLN A 31 -22.12 4.70 24.99
N ASP A 32 -23.16 5.39 25.42
CA ASP A 32 -24.00 6.40 24.76
C ASP A 32 -25.05 5.96 23.74
N GLY A 33 -26.28 5.90 24.26
CA GLY A 33 -27.50 6.00 23.49
C GLY A 33 -27.66 7.39 22.89
N SER A 34 -27.79 7.41 21.57
CA SER A 34 -28.63 8.36 20.86
C SER A 34 -29.41 7.56 19.81
N LEU A 35 -30.73 7.69 19.87
CA LEU A 35 -31.69 7.09 18.97
C LEU A 35 -31.51 7.65 17.56
N LEU A 36 -30.81 6.91 16.70
CA LEU A 36 -30.96 7.01 15.25
C LEU A 36 -30.93 5.58 14.69
N PRO A 37 -31.90 5.15 13.86
CA PRO A 37 -31.77 3.89 13.14
C PRO A 37 -30.57 4.06 12.22
N ALA A 38 -29.43 3.45 12.59
CA ALA A 38 -28.31 3.30 11.70
C ALA A 38 -28.81 2.47 10.54
N ALA A 39 -29.15 3.14 9.44
CA ALA A 39 -29.34 2.53 8.15
C ALA A 39 -28.15 1.59 7.96
N MET A 40 -28.42 0.28 8.01
CA MET A 40 -27.51 -0.70 7.46
C MET A 40 -27.45 -0.38 5.98
N GLY A 41 -26.56 0.55 5.63
CA GLY A 41 -26.25 0.89 4.26
C GLY A 41 -25.72 -0.39 3.65
N VAL A 42 -26.60 -1.10 2.95
CA VAL A 42 -26.23 -2.14 2.00
C VAL A 42 -25.16 -1.47 1.14
N GLN A 43 -23.89 -1.84 1.34
CA GLN A 43 -22.82 -1.43 0.45
C GLN A 43 -23.17 -2.08 -0.88
N VAL A 44 -23.86 -1.33 -1.73
CA VAL A 44 -24.22 -1.77 -3.08
C VAL A 44 -22.89 -1.99 -3.79
N LYS A 45 -22.46 -3.25 -3.79
CA LYS A 45 -21.24 -3.69 -4.43
C LYS A 45 -21.50 -3.53 -5.92
N ARG A 46 -21.02 -2.42 -6.49
CA ARG A 46 -21.19 -2.13 -7.92
C ARG A 46 -20.55 -3.29 -8.68
N ASN A 47 -21.39 -4.07 -9.36
CA ASN A 47 -20.94 -5.22 -10.14
C ASN A 47 -20.44 -4.72 -11.50
N THR A 48 -19.28 -4.06 -11.48
CA THR A 48 -18.65 -3.54 -12.69
C THR A 48 -17.78 -4.65 -13.29
N VAL A 49 -18.10 -5.10 -14.51
CA VAL A 49 -17.30 -6.09 -15.24
C VAL A 49 -15.89 -5.55 -15.47
N LYS A 50 -14.87 -6.30 -15.07
CA LYS A 50 -13.46 -5.87 -15.21
C LYS A 50 -12.97 -6.08 -16.64
N ILE A 51 -12.46 -5.02 -17.27
CA ILE A 51 -12.10 -5.01 -18.71
C ILE A 51 -10.63 -5.36 -18.99
N GLY A 52 -9.86 -5.76 -17.97
CA GLY A 52 -8.45 -6.08 -18.09
C GLY A 52 -7.53 -5.00 -17.49
N ARG A 53 -6.28 -4.94 -17.95
CA ARG A 53 -5.25 -4.02 -17.44
C ARG A 53 -5.05 -2.83 -18.39
N PRO A 54 -4.81 -1.62 -17.88
CA PRO A 54 -4.48 -0.45 -18.70
C PRO A 54 -3.14 -0.64 -19.45
N GLY A 55 -2.97 0.10 -20.54
CA GLY A 55 -1.67 0.29 -21.17
C GLY A 55 -0.74 1.08 -20.24
N TYR A 56 0.56 0.81 -20.26
CA TYR A 56 1.51 1.52 -19.41
C TYR A 56 2.89 1.72 -20.04
N LYS A 57 3.58 2.76 -19.59
CA LYS A 57 4.99 3.05 -19.88
C LYS A 57 5.71 3.42 -18.58
N ILE A 58 6.92 2.91 -18.43
CA ILE A 58 7.78 3.19 -17.26
C ILE A 58 9.09 3.79 -17.76
N THR A 59 9.43 4.97 -17.26
CA THR A 59 10.67 5.66 -17.59
C THR A 59 11.55 5.76 -16.35
N LYS A 60 12.82 5.36 -16.45
CA LYS A 60 13.80 5.62 -15.39
C LYS A 60 14.20 7.09 -15.44
N THR A 61 14.13 7.77 -14.31
CA THR A 61 14.50 9.18 -14.20
C THR A 61 15.71 9.34 -13.29
N ARG A 62 16.44 10.44 -13.47
CA ARG A 62 17.52 10.85 -12.59
C ARG A 62 17.43 12.35 -12.38
N ASP A 63 17.33 12.77 -11.12
CA ASP A 63 17.37 14.18 -10.78
C ASP A 63 18.78 14.74 -11.08
N PRO A 64 18.92 15.80 -11.89
CA PRO A 64 20.23 16.33 -12.26
C PRO A 64 20.97 16.96 -11.07
N LEU A 65 20.25 17.52 -10.09
CA LEU A 65 20.81 18.24 -8.94
C LEU A 65 21.13 17.27 -7.81
N THR A 66 20.15 16.47 -7.38
CA THR A 66 20.33 15.57 -6.22
C THR A 66 20.94 14.23 -6.59
N ARG A 67 21.04 13.92 -7.90
CA ARG A 67 21.45 12.62 -8.45
C ARG A 67 20.56 11.45 -8.01
N GLN A 68 19.42 11.71 -7.38
CA GLN A 68 18.44 10.68 -7.01
C GLN A 68 17.93 9.94 -8.25
N HIS A 69 17.74 8.64 -8.11
CA HIS A 69 17.09 7.82 -9.12
C HIS A 69 15.60 7.74 -8.86
N GLY A 70 14.81 7.68 -9.92
CA GLY A 70 13.37 7.55 -9.82
C GLY A 70 12.76 6.78 -10.98
N LEU A 71 11.44 6.65 -10.91
CA LEU A 71 10.59 6.05 -11.91
C LEU A 71 9.43 6.99 -12.19
N LEU A 72 9.12 7.17 -13.47
CA LEU A 72 7.92 7.84 -13.94
C LEU A 72 7.03 6.78 -14.62
N PHE A 73 5.84 6.57 -14.06
CA PHE A 73 4.82 5.70 -14.62
C PHE A 73 3.82 6.56 -15.37
N GLN A 74 3.42 6.09 -16.54
CA GLN A 74 2.34 6.62 -17.36
C GLN A 74 1.38 5.46 -17.63
N LEU A 75 0.13 5.56 -17.21
CA LEU A 75 -0.90 4.56 -17.43
C LEU A 75 -2.04 5.16 -18.25
N GLN A 76 -2.55 4.40 -19.22
CA GLN A 76 -3.62 4.84 -20.12
C GLN A 76 -4.94 4.14 -19.79
N TYR A 77 -5.96 4.94 -19.51
CA TYR A 77 -7.25 4.52 -18.95
C TYR A 77 -8.42 4.91 -19.87
N GLN A 78 -8.33 4.54 -21.14
CA GLN A 78 -9.27 4.96 -22.21
C GLN A 78 -10.76 4.69 -21.90
N GLU A 79 -11.06 3.62 -21.16
CA GLU A 79 -12.42 3.19 -20.82
C GLU A 79 -12.71 3.31 -19.31
N ILE A 80 -12.09 4.27 -18.61
CA ILE A 80 -12.33 4.51 -17.18
C ILE A 80 -13.77 4.96 -16.90
N THR A 81 -14.32 4.55 -15.77
CA THR A 81 -15.65 4.99 -15.34
C THR A 81 -15.67 6.52 -15.20
N PRO A 82 -16.70 7.23 -15.72
CA PRO A 82 -16.81 8.67 -15.56
C PRO A 82 -16.78 9.10 -14.08
N GLY A 83 -15.94 10.10 -13.77
CA GLY A 83 -15.74 10.61 -12.41
C GLY A 83 -14.86 9.73 -11.51
N GLU A 84 -14.35 8.59 -12.00
CA GLU A 84 -13.34 7.81 -11.27
C GLU A 84 -11.95 8.38 -11.50
N VAL A 85 -11.17 8.47 -10.42
CA VAL A 85 -9.76 8.89 -10.46
C VAL A 85 -8.90 7.73 -9.98
N PRO A 86 -7.86 7.32 -10.75
CA PRO A 86 -6.96 6.25 -10.34
C PRO A 86 -6.31 6.50 -8.98
N ARG A 87 -6.18 5.44 -8.18
CA ARG A 87 -5.60 5.49 -6.83
C ARG A 87 -4.35 4.64 -6.76
N VAL A 88 -3.39 5.11 -5.96
CA VAL A 88 -2.11 4.43 -5.76
C VAL A 88 -1.91 4.00 -4.31
N ARG A 89 -1.23 2.87 -4.13
CA ARG A 89 -0.81 2.39 -2.82
C ARG A 89 0.49 1.61 -2.92
N PHE A 90 1.41 1.81 -1.98
CA PHE A 90 2.55 0.91 -1.80
C PHE A 90 2.16 -0.24 -0.89
N MET A 91 2.60 -1.45 -1.26
CA MET A 91 2.34 -2.70 -0.55
C MET A 91 3.66 -3.42 -0.30
N SER A 92 3.85 -3.92 0.92
CA SER A 92 5.04 -4.71 1.26
C SER A 92 4.98 -6.13 0.64
N ALA A 93 6.13 -6.78 0.47
CA ALA A 93 6.16 -8.16 -0.04
C ALA A 93 5.45 -9.19 0.87
N PHE A 94 5.33 -8.91 2.17
CA PHE A 94 4.65 -9.81 3.12
C PHE A 94 3.12 -9.74 3.04
N GLU A 95 2.56 -8.68 2.46
CA GLU A 95 1.11 -8.52 2.31
C GLU A 95 0.55 -9.27 1.08
N GLN A 96 1.38 -9.51 0.07
CA GLN A 96 0.98 -10.23 -1.13
C GLN A 96 1.03 -11.76 -0.91
N LYS A 97 0.24 -12.51 -1.69
CA LYS A 97 0.09 -13.98 -1.56
C LYS A 97 0.55 -14.76 -2.80
N VAL A 98 1.15 -14.09 -3.78
CA VAL A 98 1.53 -14.66 -5.08
C VAL A 98 2.92 -15.26 -5.03
N ASP A 99 3.90 -14.52 -4.52
CA ASP A 99 5.28 -14.98 -4.33
C ASP A 99 5.41 -15.60 -2.92
N ASP A 100 5.65 -16.92 -2.84
CA ASP A 100 5.92 -17.68 -1.61
C ASP A 100 7.24 -18.46 -1.73
N PRO A 101 8.26 -18.21 -0.87
CA PRO A 101 8.26 -17.25 0.23
C PRO A 101 8.31 -15.79 -0.24
N PRO A 102 7.72 -14.84 0.52
CA PRO A 102 7.83 -13.41 0.24
C PRO A 102 9.29 -12.93 0.20
N ASP A 103 9.65 -12.19 -0.85
CA ASP A 103 10.97 -11.57 -0.95
C ASP A 103 10.95 -10.12 -0.43
N LYS A 104 11.51 -9.92 0.76
CA LYS A 104 11.61 -8.61 1.44
C LYS A 104 12.41 -7.56 0.67
N ASN A 105 13.21 -7.95 -0.33
CA ASN A 105 13.97 -7.01 -1.15
C ASN A 105 13.10 -6.28 -2.17
N PHE A 106 11.81 -6.62 -2.23
CA PHE A 106 10.84 -5.98 -3.11
C PHE A 106 9.66 -5.38 -2.34
N GLN A 107 9.05 -4.39 -2.98
CA GLN A 107 7.77 -3.81 -2.62
C GLN A 107 6.95 -3.62 -3.90
N TYR A 108 5.66 -3.36 -3.78
CA TYR A 108 4.76 -3.29 -4.93
C TYR A 108 4.05 -1.94 -4.94
N LEU A 109 4.11 -1.23 -6.07
CA LEU A 109 3.25 -0.08 -6.34
C LEU A 109 1.97 -0.60 -6.99
N LEU A 110 0.85 -0.45 -6.28
CA LEU A 110 -0.47 -0.81 -6.79
C LEU A 110 -1.16 0.42 -7.37
N VAL A 111 -1.83 0.24 -8.50
CA VAL A 111 -2.68 1.25 -9.14
C VAL A 111 -4.04 0.65 -9.43
N ALA A 112 -5.11 1.27 -8.94
CA ALA A 112 -6.47 0.80 -9.10
C ALA A 112 -7.37 1.92 -9.66
N ALA A 113 -8.18 1.56 -10.67
CA ALA A 113 -9.22 2.40 -11.24
C ALA A 113 -10.30 1.50 -11.83
N GLU A 114 -11.58 1.80 -11.62
CA GLU A 114 -12.67 1.07 -12.28
C GLU A 114 -12.88 1.55 -13.72
N PRO A 115 -13.21 0.66 -14.68
CA PRO A 115 -13.47 -0.78 -14.57
C PRO A 115 -12.20 -1.64 -14.74
N TYR A 116 -11.01 -1.05 -14.73
CA TYR A 116 -9.78 -1.81 -14.89
C TYR A 116 -9.47 -2.69 -13.68
N GLN A 117 -8.66 -3.73 -13.93
CA GLN A 117 -8.05 -4.54 -12.90
C GLN A 117 -6.91 -3.75 -12.22
N THR A 118 -6.71 -4.00 -10.93
CA THR A 118 -5.57 -3.43 -10.21
C THR A 118 -4.25 -3.90 -10.81
N CYS A 119 -3.39 -2.96 -11.16
CA CYS A 119 -2.01 -3.23 -11.57
C CYS A 119 -1.11 -3.24 -10.35
N GLY A 120 -0.12 -4.15 -10.33
CA GLY A 120 0.95 -4.16 -9.35
C GLY A 120 2.31 -4.16 -10.03
N PHE A 121 3.14 -3.17 -9.72
CA PHE A 121 4.50 -3.05 -10.23
C PHE A 121 5.47 -3.49 -9.14
N LYS A 122 6.27 -4.53 -9.41
CA LYS A 122 7.32 -5.01 -8.51
C LYS A 122 8.51 -4.05 -8.56
N LEU A 123 8.87 -3.48 -7.42
CA LEU A 123 9.93 -2.48 -7.26
C LEU A 123 10.93 -2.98 -6.23
N GLN A 124 12.20 -2.60 -6.37
CA GLN A 124 13.17 -2.78 -5.29
C GLN A 124 12.68 -2.06 -4.02
N ALA A 125 12.86 -2.67 -2.86
CA ALA A 125 12.46 -2.14 -1.56
C ALA A 125 13.38 -0.99 -1.09
N ARG A 126 13.52 0.05 -1.92
CA ARG A 126 14.20 1.30 -1.60
C ARG A 126 13.24 2.29 -0.96
N GLU A 127 13.75 3.16 -0.09
CA GLU A 127 12.92 4.12 0.60
C GLU A 127 12.46 5.21 -0.38
N VAL A 128 11.13 5.39 -0.51
CA VAL A 128 10.56 6.44 -1.35
C VAL A 128 10.75 7.79 -0.66
N ASP A 129 11.26 8.76 -1.41
CA ASP A 129 11.37 10.12 -0.92
C ASP A 129 9.99 10.80 -0.97
N ARG A 130 9.43 11.03 0.21
CA ARG A 130 8.11 11.68 0.42
C ARG A 130 8.20 13.20 0.52
N SER A 131 9.40 13.77 0.31
CA SER A 131 9.56 15.21 0.22
C SER A 131 8.72 15.78 -0.92
N GLU A 132 8.36 17.06 -0.81
CA GLU A 132 7.60 17.78 -1.81
C GLU A 132 8.23 17.64 -3.22
N GLY A 133 7.41 17.33 -4.21
CA GLY A 133 7.85 17.14 -5.60
C GLY A 133 8.57 15.82 -5.91
N LYS A 134 8.89 14.99 -4.90
CA LYS A 134 9.61 13.71 -5.09
C LYS A 134 8.68 12.53 -5.31
N PHE A 135 7.49 12.58 -4.71
CA PHE A 135 6.40 11.66 -4.99
C PHE A 135 5.14 12.44 -5.32
N TRP A 136 4.57 12.22 -6.50
CA TRP A 136 3.31 12.85 -6.90
C TRP A 136 2.53 11.98 -7.88
N THR A 137 1.23 12.25 -7.98
CA THR A 137 0.32 11.64 -8.94
C THR A 137 -0.48 12.72 -9.64
N TRP A 138 -0.75 12.55 -10.92
CA TRP A 138 -1.59 13.45 -11.69
C TRP A 138 -2.43 12.65 -12.68
N PHE A 139 -3.73 12.94 -12.74
CA PHE A 139 -4.64 12.35 -13.70
C PHE A 139 -5.10 13.43 -14.67
N ASP A 140 -4.85 13.21 -15.96
CA ASP A 140 -5.39 14.02 -17.04
C ASP A 140 -6.74 13.41 -17.46
N GLU A 141 -7.82 14.10 -17.12
CA GLU A 141 -9.17 13.65 -17.42
C GLU A 141 -9.49 13.70 -18.92
N ASP A 142 -8.80 14.52 -19.71
CA ASP A 142 -9.07 14.67 -21.14
C ASP A 142 -8.37 13.57 -21.94
N SER A 143 -7.08 13.36 -21.69
CA SER A 143 -6.30 12.30 -22.36
C SER A 143 -6.45 10.92 -21.72
N LYS A 144 -7.10 10.85 -20.55
CA LYS A 144 -7.23 9.62 -19.73
C LYS A 144 -5.87 9.02 -19.37
N GLU A 145 -4.88 9.88 -19.14
CA GLU A 145 -3.53 9.47 -18.74
C GLU A 145 -3.29 9.71 -17.25
N PHE A 146 -2.78 8.68 -16.58
CA PHE A 146 -2.42 8.75 -15.17
C PHE A 146 -0.90 8.67 -15.01
N TRP A 147 -0.35 9.68 -14.35
CA TRP A 147 1.07 9.87 -14.15
C TRP A 147 1.41 9.68 -12.68
N ILE A 148 2.50 8.94 -12.42
CA ILE A 148 3.03 8.72 -11.07
C ILE A 148 4.54 8.93 -11.12
N GLN A 149 5.04 9.89 -10.36
CA GLN A 149 6.47 10.04 -10.12
C GLN A 149 6.83 9.45 -8.77
N VAL A 150 7.89 8.64 -8.76
CA VAL A 150 8.49 8.08 -7.55
C VAL A 150 9.98 8.34 -7.61
N MET A 151 10.49 9.20 -6.73
CA MET A 151 11.92 9.33 -6.47
C MET A 151 12.31 8.50 -5.24
N PHE A 152 13.46 7.84 -5.31
CA PHE A 152 14.01 7.09 -4.17
C PHE A 152 15.06 7.93 -3.46
N LYS A 153 15.13 7.78 -2.12
CA LYS A 153 16.23 8.34 -1.34
C LYS A 153 17.57 7.82 -1.86
N THR A 154 18.58 8.67 -1.78
CA THR A 154 19.96 8.24 -2.03
C THR A 154 20.42 7.28 -0.93
N GLU A 155 21.41 6.41 -1.21
CA GLU A 155 21.99 5.56 -0.16
C GLU A 155 22.51 6.37 1.03
N ARG A 156 22.99 7.60 0.77
CA ARG A 156 23.44 8.50 1.83
C ARG A 156 22.26 8.87 2.74
N GLU A 157 21.15 9.32 2.16
CA GLU A 157 19.96 9.72 2.91
C GLU A 157 19.33 8.54 3.66
N GLU A 158 19.30 7.35 3.06
CA GLU A 158 18.82 6.11 3.72
C GLU A 158 19.66 5.75 4.95
N ARG A 159 20.98 5.96 4.92
CA ARG A 159 21.86 5.66 6.08
C ARG A 159 21.66 6.62 7.24
N TYR A 160 21.28 7.87 6.98
CA TYR A 160 21.11 8.89 8.02
C TYR A 160 19.67 9.05 8.51
N SER A 161 18.66 8.50 7.81
CA SER A 161 17.25 8.59 8.23
C SER A 161 16.97 7.81 9.53
N GLY A 162 17.76 6.79 9.85
CA GLY A 162 17.60 5.95 11.04
C GLY A 162 18.34 6.42 12.30
N VAL A 163 19.08 7.52 12.26
CA VAL A 163 19.89 8.00 13.39
C VAL A 163 19.18 9.17 14.10
N PRO A 164 18.68 8.99 15.34
CA PRO A 164 18.08 10.08 16.10
C PRO A 164 19.09 11.23 16.27
N GLY A 165 18.71 12.45 15.87
CA GLY A 165 19.51 13.67 16.08
C GLY A 165 20.45 14.08 14.94
N LEU A 166 20.53 13.32 13.84
CA LEU A 166 21.37 13.66 12.67
C LEU A 166 20.57 13.94 11.38
N ALA A 167 19.27 14.17 11.49
CA ALA A 167 18.47 14.62 10.36
C ALA A 167 19.03 15.98 9.87
N PRO A 168 19.27 16.16 8.56
CA PRO A 168 19.80 17.41 8.06
C PRO A 168 18.84 18.55 8.41
N VAL A 169 19.35 19.53 9.16
CA VAL A 169 18.64 20.78 9.44
C VAL A 169 18.42 21.45 8.09
N ARG A 170 17.15 21.59 7.67
CA ARG A 170 16.79 22.42 6.51
C ARG A 170 17.28 23.84 6.79
N ARG A 171 18.20 24.35 5.95
CA ARG A 171 18.53 25.78 5.88
C ARG A 171 17.50 26.49 5.00
#